data_AF-A0A0L7KMZ0-F1
#
_entry.id   AF-A0A0L7KMZ0-F1
#
_cell.length_a   1.000
_cell.length_b   1.000
_cell.length_c   1.000
_cell.angle_alpha   90.00
_cell.angle_beta   90.00
_cell.angle_gamma   90.00
#
_symmetry.space_group_name_H-M   'P 1'
#
loop_
_entity.id
_entity.type
_entity.pdbx_description
1 polymer ?
#
loop_
_entity_poly.entity_id
_entity_poly.type
_entity_poly.pdbx_seq_one_letter_code
_entity_poly.pdbx_strand_id
1 'polypeptide(L)'
;CEPKCRTSWRRAPRPLHTTALPHLPAPPPGTDQPVCPYTKQFIHTKSSQYKKMKMEWRNNVYLARSKIQGLGLYAARDIEKHTMVIEYIGEIIRSELSEIREKQYESKNRGIYMFRLDERRVVDATLSGGLARYINHSCQPNCVAETVEVDRNLRIIIFAKRRIARGEELAYDYKFDIEDDAHKISCMCGAPNCRKWMN
;
A
#
# COMPACT_ATOMS: atom_id res chain seq x y z
N CYS A 1 -0.03 -24.48 -2.00
CA CYS A 1 -0.69 -23.92 -3.19
C CYS A 1 -1.16 -22.52 -2.85
N GLU A 2 -0.56 -21.48 -3.45
CA GLU A 2 -1.03 -20.10 -3.32
C GLU A 2 -2.32 -19.94 -4.14
N PRO A 3 -3.40 -19.31 -3.62
CA PRO A 3 -4.62 -19.09 -4.37
C PRO A 3 -4.39 -18.00 -5.42
N LYS A 4 -5.06 -18.19 -6.57
CA LYS A 4 -5.05 -17.31 -7.73
C LYS A 4 -5.88 -16.07 -7.39
N CYS A 5 -5.27 -14.89 -7.43
CA CYS A 5 -6.01 -13.63 -7.36
C CYS A 5 -6.51 -13.28 -8.75
N ARG A 6 -7.83 -13.36 -8.92
CA ARG A 6 -8.57 -12.89 -10.08
C ARG A 6 -9.14 -11.51 -9.75
N THR A 7 -9.00 -10.56 -10.65
CA THR A 7 -9.58 -9.22 -10.51
C THR A 7 -10.02 -8.70 -11.86
N SER A 8 -11.33 -8.82 -12.13
CA SER A 8 -11.95 -8.15 -13.29
C SER A 8 -12.63 -6.85 -12.83
N TRP A 9 -12.26 -5.71 -13.40
CA TRP A 9 -12.72 -4.39 -12.93
C TRP A 9 -13.37 -3.57 -14.04
N ARG A 10 -14.63 -3.13 -13.84
CA ARG A 10 -15.28 -2.04 -14.60
C ARG A 10 -15.64 -0.87 -13.68
N ARG A 11 -15.65 0.33 -14.29
CA ARG A 11 -15.71 1.71 -13.73
C ARG A 11 -16.68 1.96 -12.57
N ALA A 12 -16.25 2.81 -11.64
CA ALA A 12 -17.09 3.52 -10.68
C ALA A 12 -17.54 4.92 -11.19
N PRO A 13 -18.70 5.46 -10.74
CA PRO A 13 -19.24 6.76 -11.15
C PRO A 13 -18.77 7.92 -10.26
N ARG A 14 -18.88 9.16 -10.80
CA ARG A 14 -18.48 10.44 -10.19
C ARG A 14 -19.43 10.91 -9.06
N PRO A 15 -18.95 11.70 -8.07
CA PRO A 15 -19.81 12.54 -7.24
C PRO A 15 -19.85 14.03 -7.67
N LEU A 16 -20.98 14.69 -7.40
CA LEU A 16 -21.32 16.11 -7.64
C LEU A 16 -21.11 17.00 -6.39
N HIS A 17 -20.60 18.21 -6.63
CA HIS A 17 -20.79 19.55 -6.01
C HIS A 17 -20.94 19.83 -4.48
N THR A 18 -19.98 20.63 -3.96
CA THR A 18 -20.03 22.06 -3.48
C THR A 18 -20.73 22.53 -2.16
N THR A 19 -19.94 23.31 -1.38
CA THR A 19 -20.20 24.40 -0.35
C THR A 19 -20.86 24.02 1.00
N ALA A 20 -20.54 24.60 2.18
CA ALA A 20 -19.87 25.85 2.60
C ALA A 20 -19.22 25.73 4.01
N LEU A 21 -18.31 26.66 4.36
CA LEU A 21 -17.65 26.83 5.67
C LEU A 21 -18.43 27.77 6.60
N PRO A 22 -18.28 27.63 7.93
CA PRO A 22 -18.40 28.76 8.86
C PRO A 22 -17.10 29.06 9.64
N HIS A 23 -16.87 30.36 9.87
CA HIS A 23 -15.79 30.98 10.62
C HIS A 23 -15.97 30.91 12.14
N LEU A 24 -14.88 30.85 12.90
CA LEU A 24 -14.82 31.10 14.36
C LEU A 24 -13.50 31.84 14.75
N PRO A 25 -13.45 32.53 15.91
CA PRO A 25 -12.82 33.85 16.08
C PRO A 25 -11.41 33.84 16.71
N ALA A 26 -10.80 35.03 16.74
CA ALA A 26 -9.43 35.32 17.17
C ALA A 26 -9.18 35.22 18.70
N PRO A 27 -7.94 34.88 19.15
CA PRO A 27 -7.56 34.85 20.56
C PRO A 27 -6.98 36.20 21.07
N PRO A 28 -7.00 36.44 22.41
CA PRO A 28 -6.63 37.72 23.03
C PRO A 28 -5.11 37.91 23.21
N PRO A 29 -4.64 39.14 23.50
CA PRO A 29 -3.21 39.46 23.50
C PRO A 29 -2.54 39.32 24.88
N GLY A 30 -1.30 38.83 24.85
CA GLY A 30 -0.23 39.26 25.77
C GLY A 30 0.11 38.33 26.94
N THR A 31 1.21 37.58 26.81
CA THR A 31 2.29 37.49 27.80
C THR A 31 3.57 36.98 27.11
N ASP A 32 4.60 37.82 27.12
CA ASP A 32 5.96 37.53 26.66
C ASP A 32 6.57 36.34 27.42
N GLN A 33 6.99 35.30 26.70
CA GLN A 33 8.07 34.40 27.12
C GLN A 33 8.88 33.92 25.91
N PRO A 34 10.21 33.74 26.07
CA PRO A 34 11.14 33.62 24.95
C PRO A 34 10.97 32.26 24.25
N VAL A 35 10.54 32.30 22.99
CA VAL A 35 10.46 31.12 22.13
C VAL A 35 11.89 30.69 21.78
N CYS A 36 12.31 29.53 22.25
CA CYS A 36 13.60 28.93 21.88
C CYS A 36 13.72 28.85 20.34
N PRO A 37 14.78 29.42 19.74
CA PRO A 37 15.00 29.34 18.31
C PRO A 37 15.64 27.99 17.98
N TYR A 38 15.23 27.39 16.86
CA TYR A 38 15.76 26.16 16.24
C TYR A 38 15.21 24.80 16.74
N THR A 39 14.10 24.41 16.12
CA THR A 39 14.13 23.12 15.41
C THR A 39 13.82 23.42 13.95
N LYS A 40 14.84 23.43 13.08
CA LYS A 40 14.60 23.33 11.63
C LYS A 40 14.05 21.93 11.39
N GLN A 41 12.74 21.79 11.50
CA GLN A 41 12.03 20.62 11.00
C GLN A 41 12.14 20.71 9.48
N PHE A 42 13.23 20.20 8.93
CA PHE A 42 13.40 20.08 7.49
C PHE A 42 12.26 19.19 6.99
N ILE A 43 11.24 19.80 6.41
CA ILE A 43 10.19 19.08 5.70
C ILE A 43 10.86 18.50 4.46
N HIS A 44 11.39 17.27 4.58
CA HIS A 44 11.92 16.54 3.46
C HIS A 44 10.80 16.34 2.43
N THR A 45 11.03 16.77 1.20
CA THR A 45 10.08 16.56 0.09
C THR A 45 9.82 15.06 -0.09
N LYS A 46 8.64 14.69 -0.63
CA LYS A 46 8.32 13.28 -0.92
C LYS A 46 9.40 12.61 -1.78
N SER A 47 9.99 13.33 -2.73
CA SER A 47 11.10 12.84 -3.55
C SER A 47 12.37 12.56 -2.75
N SER A 48 12.71 13.38 -1.75
CA SER A 48 13.87 13.14 -0.86
C SER A 48 13.65 11.91 0.00
N GLN A 49 12.46 11.78 0.60
CA GLN A 49 12.10 10.61 1.41
C GLN A 49 12.12 9.32 0.57
N TYR A 50 11.58 9.39 -0.65
CA TYR A 50 11.59 8.28 -1.59
C TYR A 50 13.01 7.85 -1.96
N LYS A 51 13.90 8.78 -2.31
CA LYS A 51 15.29 8.48 -2.65
C LYS A 51 16.01 7.77 -1.49
N LYS A 52 15.80 8.25 -0.26
CA LYS A 52 16.35 7.61 0.95
C LYS A 52 15.82 6.19 1.12
N MET A 53 14.50 6.01 1.10
CA MET A 53 13.88 4.69 1.21
C MET A 53 14.40 3.74 0.12
N LYS A 54 14.55 4.22 -1.11
CA LYS A 54 15.03 3.41 -2.25
C LYS A 54 16.47 2.92 -2.08
N MET A 55 17.30 3.65 -1.33
CA MET A 55 18.67 3.24 -1.03
C MET A 55 18.74 2.29 0.17
N GLU A 56 17.84 2.46 1.14
CA GLU A 56 17.90 1.77 2.45
C GLU A 56 16.87 0.63 2.61
N TRP A 57 15.99 0.37 1.65
CA TRP A 57 14.85 -0.56 1.81
C TRP A 57 15.26 -1.99 2.26
N ARG A 58 16.45 -2.46 1.90
CA ARG A 58 16.98 -3.77 2.32
C ARG A 58 17.15 -3.88 3.84
N ASN A 59 17.34 -2.74 4.51
CA ASN A 59 17.44 -2.66 5.97
C ASN A 59 16.06 -2.51 6.65
N ASN A 60 15.01 -2.25 5.87
CA ASN A 60 13.66 -2.08 6.41
C ASN A 60 12.93 -3.41 6.56
N VAL A 61 13.21 -4.38 5.67
CA VAL A 61 12.38 -5.59 5.54
C VAL A 61 13.19 -6.86 5.27
N TYR A 62 12.61 -8.00 5.64
CA TYR A 62 13.10 -9.32 5.26
C TYR A 62 11.94 -10.27 4.95
N LEU A 63 12.21 -11.31 4.17
CA LEU A 63 11.24 -12.32 3.77
C LEU A 63 11.29 -13.51 4.73
N ALA A 64 10.13 -14.01 5.15
CA ALA A 64 10.03 -15.22 5.97
C ALA A 64 8.71 -15.98 5.69
N ARG A 65 8.54 -17.17 6.30
CA ARG A 65 7.25 -17.87 6.32
C ARG A 65 6.20 -16.99 7.00
N SER A 66 5.08 -16.76 6.32
CA SER A 66 3.97 -15.98 6.84
C SER A 66 3.16 -16.79 7.86
N LYS A 67 2.55 -16.10 8.83
CA LYS A 67 1.52 -16.66 9.70
C LYS A 67 0.12 -16.65 9.06
N ILE A 68 -0.06 -15.86 8.00
CA ILE A 68 -1.30 -15.70 7.25
C ILE A 68 -1.33 -16.71 6.10
N GLN A 69 -0.37 -16.62 5.17
CA GLN A 69 -0.33 -17.49 4.01
C GLN A 69 1.04 -17.49 3.34
N GLY A 70 1.61 -18.68 3.08
CA GLY A 70 2.82 -18.82 2.27
C GLY A 70 4.02 -18.05 2.82
N LEU A 71 4.49 -17.07 2.06
CA LEU A 71 5.56 -16.14 2.44
C LEU A 71 4.98 -14.79 2.85
N GLY A 72 5.67 -14.12 3.76
CA GLY A 72 5.30 -12.81 4.28
C GLY A 72 6.51 -11.90 4.36
N LEU A 73 6.28 -10.59 4.25
CA LEU A 73 7.30 -9.58 4.44
C LEU A 73 7.26 -9.06 5.87
N TYR A 74 8.41 -9.00 6.54
CA TYR A 74 8.52 -8.63 7.94
C TYR A 74 9.40 -7.40 8.12
N ALA A 75 9.16 -6.62 9.18
CA ALA A 75 9.98 -5.47 9.53
C ALA A 75 11.35 -5.92 10.09
N ALA A 76 12.45 -5.54 9.44
CA ALA A 76 13.81 -5.86 9.89
C ALA A 76 14.29 -4.97 11.06
N ARG A 77 13.60 -3.85 11.28
CA ARG A 77 13.85 -2.84 12.32
C ARG A 77 12.54 -2.23 12.77
N ASP A 78 12.59 -1.40 13.79
CA ASP A 78 11.47 -0.54 14.16
C ASP A 78 11.23 0.50 13.05
N ILE A 79 9.96 0.62 12.65
CA ILE A 79 9.48 1.53 11.59
C ILE A 79 8.45 2.47 12.20
N GLU A 80 8.69 3.77 12.09
CA GLU A 80 7.80 4.79 12.63
C GLU A 80 6.59 5.03 11.73
N LYS A 81 5.50 5.53 12.33
CA LYS A 81 4.27 5.87 11.61
C LYS A 81 4.56 6.86 10.46
N HIS A 82 3.87 6.67 9.33
CA HIS A 82 4.01 7.44 8.08
C HIS A 82 5.37 7.32 7.38
N THR A 83 6.18 6.33 7.72
CA THR A 83 7.44 6.07 7.03
C THR A 83 7.21 5.27 5.74
N MET A 84 7.91 5.63 4.65
CA MET A 84 7.99 4.83 3.43
C MET A 84 8.79 3.55 3.70
N VAL A 85 8.18 2.39 3.54
CA VAL A 85 8.79 1.09 3.87
C VAL A 85 9.48 0.49 2.65
N ILE A 86 8.72 0.30 1.56
CA ILE A 86 9.17 -0.34 0.32
C ILE A 86 8.30 0.12 -0.86
N GLU A 87 8.87 0.18 -2.05
CA GLU A 87 8.14 0.40 -3.31
C GLU A 87 7.60 -0.94 -3.85
N TYR A 88 6.35 -0.93 -4.32
CA TYR A 88 5.79 -2.03 -5.08
C TYR A 88 6.26 -1.92 -6.54
N ILE A 89 7.41 -2.54 -6.84
CA ILE A 89 8.00 -2.53 -8.17
C ILE A 89 7.40 -3.63 -9.07
N GLY A 90 7.28 -3.31 -10.36
CA GLY A 90 6.84 -4.20 -11.41
C GLY A 90 6.86 -3.49 -12.77
N GLU A 91 6.39 -4.17 -13.81
CA GLU A 91 6.22 -3.59 -15.14
C GLU A 91 4.93 -2.76 -15.19
N ILE A 92 5.01 -1.49 -15.59
CA ILE A 92 3.82 -0.66 -15.78
C ILE A 92 3.23 -0.98 -17.15
N ILE A 93 2.06 -1.61 -17.15
CA ILE A 93 1.32 -2.00 -18.34
C ILE A 93 -0.03 -1.29 -18.41
N ARG A 94 -0.65 -1.30 -19.59
CA ARG A 94 -2.02 -0.79 -19.78
C ARG A 94 -3.03 -1.78 -19.21
N SER A 95 -4.17 -1.29 -18.74
CA SER A 95 -5.22 -2.12 -18.11
C SER A 95 -5.75 -3.21 -19.06
N GLU A 96 -5.82 -2.94 -20.35
CA GLU A 96 -6.25 -3.94 -21.34
C GLU A 96 -5.25 -5.10 -21.45
N LEU A 97 -3.95 -4.82 -21.29
CA LEU A 97 -2.91 -5.84 -21.31
C LEU A 97 -2.89 -6.67 -20.02
N SER A 98 -3.24 -6.09 -18.87
CA SER A 98 -3.32 -6.85 -17.62
C SER A 98 -4.37 -7.96 -17.68
N GLU A 99 -5.54 -7.71 -18.26
CA GLU A 99 -6.60 -8.72 -18.40
C GLU A 99 -6.17 -9.91 -19.28
N ILE A 100 -5.38 -9.64 -20.32
CA ILE A 100 -4.81 -10.68 -21.18
C ILE A 100 -3.78 -11.50 -20.41
N ARG A 101 -2.86 -10.83 -19.70
CA ARG A 101 -1.80 -11.49 -18.93
C ARG A 101 -2.35 -12.31 -17.76
N GLU A 102 -3.39 -11.82 -17.09
CA GLU A 102 -4.09 -12.51 -16.02
C GLU A 102 -4.56 -13.90 -16.50
N LYS A 103 -5.33 -13.96 -17.59
CA LYS A 103 -5.78 -15.23 -18.20
C LYS A 103 -4.62 -16.15 -18.60
N GLN A 104 -3.52 -15.58 -19.09
CA GLN A 104 -2.32 -16.34 -19.44
C GLN A 104 -1.62 -16.91 -18.20
N TYR A 105 -1.59 -16.19 -17.08
CA TYR A 105 -1.00 -16.67 -15.83
C TYR A 105 -1.89 -17.70 -15.15
N GLU A 106 -3.21 -17.51 -15.18
CA GLU A 106 -4.18 -18.48 -14.65
C GLU A 106 -4.08 -19.84 -15.36
N SER A 107 -4.00 -19.83 -16.69
CA SER A 107 -3.87 -21.06 -17.50
C SER A 107 -2.55 -21.80 -17.27
N LYS A 108 -1.50 -21.07 -16.84
CA LYS A 108 -0.22 -21.63 -16.42
C LYS A 108 -0.15 -21.95 -14.92
N ASN A 109 -1.27 -21.83 -14.21
CA ASN A 109 -1.37 -22.06 -12.77
C ASN A 109 -0.35 -21.24 -11.94
N ARG A 110 -0.06 -20.00 -12.39
CA ARG A 110 0.89 -19.09 -11.77
C ARG A 110 0.16 -18.09 -10.86
N GLY A 111 0.78 -17.73 -9.74
CA GLY A 111 0.30 -16.61 -8.91
C GLY A 111 0.34 -15.29 -9.68
N ILE A 112 -0.66 -14.43 -9.43
CA ILE A 112 -0.88 -13.18 -10.15
C ILE A 112 -0.62 -12.04 -9.17
N TYR A 113 0.29 -11.15 -9.53
CA TYR A 113 0.75 -10.07 -8.67
C TYR A 113 0.59 -8.73 -9.39
N MET A 114 -0.64 -8.24 -9.46
CA MET A 114 -0.96 -7.00 -10.17
C MET A 114 -1.53 -5.95 -9.21
N PHE A 115 -1.11 -4.70 -9.37
CA PHE A 115 -1.57 -3.58 -8.56
C PHE A 115 -2.02 -2.43 -9.47
N ARG A 116 -3.27 -1.97 -9.31
CA ARG A 116 -3.79 -0.84 -10.08
C ARG A 116 -3.10 0.47 -9.69
N LEU A 117 -2.42 1.10 -10.66
CA LEU A 117 -1.76 2.39 -10.44
C LEU A 117 -2.74 3.56 -10.64
N ASP A 118 -3.54 3.48 -11.70
CA ASP A 118 -4.64 4.40 -12.03
C ASP A 118 -5.68 3.70 -12.94
N GLU A 119 -6.61 4.46 -13.51
CA GLU A 119 -7.66 3.91 -14.38
C GLU A 119 -7.14 3.23 -15.66
N ARG A 120 -5.95 3.61 -16.13
CA ARG A 120 -5.38 3.16 -17.42
C ARG A 120 -4.17 2.27 -17.23
N ARG A 121 -3.50 2.31 -16.08
CA ARG A 121 -2.23 1.63 -15.83
C ARG A 121 -2.29 0.68 -14.64
N VAL A 122 -1.59 -0.43 -14.78
CA VAL A 122 -1.42 -1.49 -13.78
C VAL A 122 0.06 -1.81 -13.65
N VAL A 123 0.52 -2.04 -12.42
CA VAL A 123 1.87 -2.54 -12.13
C VAL A 123 1.82 -4.06 -12.02
N ASP A 124 2.44 -4.75 -12.97
CA ASP A 124 2.56 -6.20 -13.01
C ASP A 124 3.90 -6.66 -12.41
N ALA A 125 3.83 -7.26 -11.23
CA ALA A 125 4.96 -7.79 -10.47
C ALA A 125 5.11 -9.33 -10.64
N THR A 126 4.34 -9.95 -11.54
CA THR A 126 4.26 -11.41 -11.68
C THR A 126 5.56 -12.03 -12.21
N LEU A 127 6.24 -11.32 -13.11
CA LEU A 127 7.53 -11.72 -13.68
C LEU A 127 8.68 -10.85 -13.14
N SER A 128 8.46 -9.53 -13.02
CA SER A 128 9.51 -8.53 -12.71
C SER A 128 9.27 -7.80 -11.39
N GLY A 129 8.72 -8.50 -10.39
CA GLY A 129 8.38 -7.94 -9.07
C GLY A 129 9.52 -7.93 -8.04
N GLY A 130 9.37 -7.09 -7.02
CA GLY A 130 10.23 -7.05 -5.83
C GLY A 130 9.66 -7.79 -4.63
N LEU A 131 10.27 -7.62 -3.45
CA LEU A 131 9.81 -8.27 -2.21
C LEU A 131 8.41 -7.81 -1.75
N ALA A 132 7.99 -6.61 -2.16
CA ALA A 132 6.69 -6.05 -1.81
C ALA A 132 5.50 -6.92 -2.28
N ARG A 133 5.70 -7.79 -3.28
CA ARG A 133 4.66 -8.74 -3.76
C ARG A 133 4.25 -9.79 -2.72
N TYR A 134 5.06 -9.97 -1.68
CA TYR A 134 4.82 -10.93 -0.58
C TYR A 134 4.18 -10.28 0.65
N ILE A 135 3.79 -9.00 0.59
CA ILE A 135 3.08 -8.36 1.70
C ILE A 135 1.63 -8.83 1.64
N ASN A 136 1.20 -9.56 2.67
CA ASN A 136 -0.13 -10.18 2.70
C ASN A 136 -1.27 -9.21 3.02
N HIS A 137 -2.50 -9.68 2.80
CA HIS A 137 -3.70 -9.00 3.22
C HIS A 137 -3.94 -9.13 4.74
N SER A 138 -4.40 -8.04 5.37
CA SER A 138 -5.04 -8.09 6.69
C SER A 138 -6.24 -7.15 6.77
N CYS A 139 -7.29 -7.60 7.46
CA CYS A 139 -8.45 -6.75 7.81
C CYS A 139 -8.12 -5.74 8.94
N GLN A 140 -7.01 -5.94 9.66
CA GLN A 140 -6.45 -4.99 10.61
C GLN A 140 -4.99 -4.67 10.23
N PRO A 141 -4.78 -3.92 9.13
CA PRO A 141 -3.44 -3.73 8.59
C PRO A 141 -2.61 -2.73 9.39
N ASN A 142 -1.29 -2.95 9.40
CA ASN A 142 -0.29 -2.01 9.92
C ASN A 142 0.32 -1.13 8.82
N CYS A 143 0.07 -1.44 7.55
CA CYS A 143 0.51 -0.68 6.39
C CYS A 143 -0.65 -0.15 5.54
N VAL A 144 -0.35 0.83 4.69
CA VAL A 144 -1.23 1.34 3.63
C VAL A 144 -0.42 1.48 2.34
N ALA A 145 -1.03 1.17 1.20
CA ALA A 145 -0.44 1.43 -0.11
C ALA A 145 -0.95 2.79 -0.63
N GLU A 146 -0.04 3.65 -1.04
CA GLU A 146 -0.37 4.96 -1.61
C GLU A 146 0.38 5.18 -2.93
N THR A 147 -0.31 5.83 -3.87
CA THR A 147 0.30 6.29 -5.12
C THR A 147 1.00 7.63 -4.88
N VAL A 148 2.30 7.68 -5.13
CA VAL A 148 3.15 8.85 -4.94
C VAL A 148 3.74 9.26 -6.29
N GLU A 149 3.60 10.54 -6.63
CA GLU A 149 4.30 11.11 -7.77
C GLU A 149 5.75 11.44 -7.39
N VAL A 150 6.70 10.83 -8.08
CA VAL A 150 8.13 11.07 -7.94
C VAL A 150 8.72 11.27 -9.32
N ASP A 151 9.36 12.42 -9.54
CA ASP A 151 9.99 12.77 -10.82
C ASP A 151 9.00 12.62 -12.00
N ARG A 152 7.76 13.12 -11.82
CA ARG A 152 6.63 13.05 -12.79
C ARG A 152 6.13 11.63 -13.11
N ASN A 153 6.56 10.64 -12.34
CA ASN A 153 6.11 9.26 -12.48
C ASN A 153 5.35 8.83 -11.22
N LEU A 154 4.17 8.22 -11.42
CA LEU A 154 3.41 7.63 -10.33
C LEU A 154 4.06 6.30 -9.92
N ARG A 155 4.23 6.10 -8.61
CA ARG A 155 4.78 4.90 -7.99
C ARG A 155 3.89 4.46 -6.84
N ILE A 156 3.76 3.15 -6.62
CA ILE A 156 3.03 2.62 -5.47
C ILE A 156 4.03 2.38 -4.34
N ILE A 157 3.83 3.07 -3.22
CA ILE A 157 4.69 3.00 -2.05
C ILE A 157 3.88 2.45 -0.88
N ILE A 158 4.49 1.54 -0.14
CA ILE A 158 3.92 1.01 1.10
C ILE A 158 4.38 1.90 2.26
N PHE A 159 3.43 2.46 2.98
CA PHE A 159 3.65 3.29 4.16
C PHE A 159 3.23 2.57 5.44
N ALA A 160 3.91 2.88 6.55
CA ALA A 160 3.50 2.44 7.87
C ALA A 160 2.29 3.28 8.36
N LYS A 161 1.18 2.62 8.68
CA LYS A 161 -0.05 3.25 9.21
C LYS A 161 0.04 3.53 10.72
N ARG A 162 0.89 2.80 11.42
CA ARG A 162 1.25 2.96 12.83
C ARG A 162 2.75 2.67 13.00
N ARG A 163 3.27 2.83 14.22
CA ARG A 163 4.59 2.28 14.55
C ARG A 163 4.56 0.75 14.43
N ILE A 164 5.57 0.17 13.79
CA ILE A 164 5.72 -1.27 13.55
C ILE A 164 7.03 -1.70 14.22
N ALA A 165 6.96 -2.63 15.16
CA ALA A 165 8.13 -3.18 15.81
C ALA A 165 8.88 -4.15 14.88
N ARG A 166 10.19 -4.27 15.10
CA ARG A 166 11.01 -5.30 14.46
C ARG A 166 10.38 -6.69 14.65
N GLY A 167 10.30 -7.45 13.56
CA GLY A 167 9.76 -8.81 13.55
C GLY A 167 8.24 -8.88 13.38
N GLU A 168 7.52 -7.75 13.30
CA GLU A 168 6.11 -7.76 12.90
C GLU A 168 5.96 -8.03 11.40
N GLU A 169 4.94 -8.81 11.04
CA GLU A 169 4.56 -9.04 9.65
C GLU A 169 3.88 -7.78 9.09
N LEU A 170 4.31 -7.34 7.92
CA LEU A 170 3.70 -6.23 7.20
C LEU A 170 2.46 -6.73 6.47
N ALA A 171 1.35 -5.99 6.60
CA ALA A 171 0.12 -6.29 5.91
C ALA A 171 -0.67 -5.01 5.60
N TYR A 172 -1.34 -4.99 4.44
CA TYR A 172 -2.24 -3.89 4.04
C TYR A 172 -3.61 -4.43 3.61
N ASP A 173 -4.62 -3.56 3.57
CA ASP A 173 -5.91 -3.93 3.00
C ASP A 173 -5.81 -3.93 1.47
N TYR A 174 -6.06 -5.07 0.84
CA TYR A 174 -5.93 -5.22 -0.61
C TYR A 174 -7.03 -4.45 -1.35
N LYS A 175 -8.14 -4.14 -0.68
CA LYS A 175 -9.29 -3.43 -1.26
C LYS A 175 -9.72 -4.04 -2.60
N PHE A 176 -9.91 -5.36 -2.63
CA PHE A 176 -10.59 -5.96 -3.77
C PHE A 176 -12.00 -5.34 -3.84
N ASP A 177 -12.43 -4.89 -5.01
CA ASP A 177 -13.84 -4.59 -5.22
C ASP A 177 -14.65 -5.88 -5.05
N ILE A 178 -15.87 -5.69 -4.55
CA ILE A 178 -16.76 -6.77 -4.16
C ILE A 178 -17.23 -7.47 -5.43
N GLU A 179 -16.83 -8.72 -5.62
CA GLU A 179 -17.34 -9.58 -6.70
C GLU A 179 -18.58 -10.34 -6.22
N ASP A 180 -19.39 -10.85 -7.16
CA ASP A 180 -20.52 -11.73 -6.85
C ASP A 180 -20.10 -12.91 -5.96
N ASP A 181 -21.03 -13.43 -5.15
CA ASP A 181 -20.82 -14.47 -4.13
C ASP A 181 -20.03 -15.70 -4.61
N ALA A 182 -20.05 -15.99 -5.92
CA ALA A 182 -19.33 -17.10 -6.54
C ALA A 182 -17.79 -16.95 -6.57
N HIS A 183 -17.24 -15.75 -6.37
CA HIS A 183 -15.79 -15.48 -6.46
C HIS A 183 -15.18 -15.02 -5.13
N LYS A 184 -15.86 -15.27 -4.01
CA LYS A 184 -15.36 -14.87 -2.68
C LYS A 184 -14.05 -15.59 -2.33
N ILE A 185 -13.03 -14.83 -1.95
CA ILE A 185 -11.73 -15.36 -1.55
C ILE A 185 -11.60 -15.29 -0.02
N SER A 186 -11.47 -16.46 0.62
CA SER A 186 -11.43 -16.56 2.07
C SER A 186 -10.23 -15.83 2.67
N CYS A 187 -10.48 -14.98 3.67
CA CYS A 187 -9.45 -14.25 4.39
C CYS A 187 -8.97 -15.05 5.62
N MET A 188 -7.66 -15.32 5.68
CA MET A 188 -7.00 -16.05 6.77
C MET A 188 -6.10 -15.15 7.63
N CYS A 189 -6.36 -13.84 7.66
CA CYS A 189 -5.46 -12.89 8.33
C CYS A 189 -5.39 -13.00 9.86
N GLY A 190 -6.32 -13.74 10.49
CA GLY A 190 -6.35 -13.94 11.95
C GLY A 190 -6.72 -12.70 12.78
N ALA A 191 -7.07 -11.57 12.16
CA ALA A 191 -7.47 -10.36 12.88
C ALA A 191 -8.78 -10.59 13.66
N PRO A 192 -8.94 -10.02 14.88
CA PRO A 192 -10.16 -10.14 15.68
C PRO A 192 -11.42 -9.66 14.95
N ASN A 193 -11.27 -8.63 14.11
CA ASN A 193 -12.32 -8.04 13.27
C ASN A 193 -12.24 -8.49 11.81
N CYS A 194 -11.76 -9.71 11.53
CA CYS A 194 -11.64 -10.23 10.17
C CYS A 194 -13.01 -10.31 9.46
N ARG A 195 -13.09 -9.74 8.25
CA ARG A 195 -14.28 -9.77 7.37
C ARG A 195 -14.60 -11.16 6.80
N LYS A 196 -13.77 -12.17 7.07
CA LYS A 196 -13.80 -13.55 6.53
C LYS A 196 -13.54 -13.67 5.03
N TRP A 197 -13.68 -12.59 4.28
CA TRP A 197 -13.43 -12.51 2.85
C TRP A 197 -12.50 -11.33 2.54
N MET A 198 -11.70 -11.46 1.48
CA MET A 198 -10.77 -10.42 1.04
C MET A 198 -11.40 -9.45 0.04
N ASN A 199 -12.41 -9.91 -0.70
CA ASN A 199 -13.33 -9.16 -1.56
C ASN A 199 -14.74 -9.09 -0.96
#